data_AF-A0A069A121-F1
#
_entry.id   AF-A0A069A121-F1
#
_cell.length_a   1.000
_cell.length_b   1.000
_cell.length_c   1.000
_cell.angle_alpha   90.00
_cell.angle_beta   90.00
_cell.angle_gamma   90.00
#
_symmetry.space_group_name_H-M   'P 1'
#
loop_
_entity.id
_entity.type
_entity.pdbx_description
1 polymer ?
#
loop_
_entity_poly.entity_id
_entity_poly.type
_entity_poly.pdbx_seq_one_letter_code
_entity_poly.pdbx_strand_id
1 'polypeptide(L)' 'MEAARLIAIGQIKQAEKEICKLQGTKNNSSLMWWEAVKFASQNILEGLEHDIELEASIEFREAMMYQEELEKDRPIDVQI' A
#
# COMPACT_ATOMS: atom_id res chain seq x y z
N MET A 1 -9.44 -1.64 -0.45
CA MET A 1 -8.08 -1.37 0.06
C MET A 1 -7.96 -1.44 1.60
N GLU A 2 -9.02 -1.16 2.38
CA GLU A 2 -8.94 -1.14 3.85
C GLU A 2 -8.41 -2.42 4.52
N ALA A 3 -8.76 -3.61 4.00
CA ALA A 3 -8.22 -4.86 4.53
C ALA A 3 -6.69 -4.95 4.38
N ALA A 4 -6.15 -4.51 3.23
CA ALA A 4 -4.70 -4.46 2.99
C ALA A 4 -4.02 -3.44 3.92
N ARG A 5 -4.68 -2.30 4.15
CA ARG A 5 -4.22 -1.26 5.08
C ARG A 5 -4.07 -1.82 6.51
N LEU A 6 -5.09 -2.53 7.00
CA LEU A 6 -5.05 -3.18 8.32
C LEU A 6 -3.97 -4.26 8.42
N ILE A 7 -3.74 -5.02 7.35
CA ILE A 7 -2.65 -6.01 7.28
C ILE A 7 -1.29 -5.32 7.39
N ALA A 8 -1.05 -4.23 6.64
CA ALA A 8 0.20 -3.49 6.69
C ALA A 8 0.48 -2.94 8.10
N ILE A 9 -0.53 -2.35 8.75
CA ILE A 9 -0.45 -1.90 10.15
C ILE A 9 -0.10 -3.07 11.09
N GLY A 10 -0.72 -4.23 10.89
CA GLY A 10 -0.44 -5.44 11.67
C GLY A 10 1.02 -5.91 11.53
N GLN A 11 1.54 -5.91 10.30
CA GLN A 11 2.94 -6.28 10.04
C GLN A 11 3.93 -5.30 10.67
N ILE A 12 3.65 -4.00 10.63
CA ILE A 12 4.46 -2.97 11.31
C ILE A 12 4.52 -3.26 12.81
N LYS A 13 3.36 -3.47 13.46
CA LYS A 13 3.29 -3.76 14.91
C LYS A 13 4.06 -5.02 15.28
N GLN A 14 3.94 -6.07 14.45
CA GLN A 14 4.66 -7.32 14.69
C GLN A 14 6.17 -7.13 14.51
N ALA A 15 6.60 -6.41 13.48
CA ALA A 15 8.01 -6.11 13.25
C ALA A 15 8.60 -5.30 14.41
N GLU A 16 7.91 -4.27 14.90
CA GLU A 16 8.34 -3.48 16.06
C GLU A 16 8.50 -4.34 17.31
N LYS A 17 7.56 -5.25 17.57
CA LYS A 17 7.64 -6.18 18.70
C LYS A 17 8.86 -7.08 18.60
N GLU A 18 9.17 -7.63 17.44
CA GLU A 18 10.33 -8.51 17.26
C GLU A 18 11.66 -7.74 17.27
N ILE A 19 11.72 -6.54 16.69
CA ILE A 19 12.88 -5.64 16.79
C ILE A 19 13.21 -5.36 18.26
N CYS A 20 12.21 -4.95 19.06
CA CYS A 20 12.41 -4.68 20.48
C CYS A 20 12.94 -5.90 21.26
N LYS A 21 12.53 -7.12 20.90
CA LYS A 21 13.05 -8.35 21.51
C LYS A 21 14.48 -8.67 21.09
N LEU A 22 14.85 -8.33 19.86
CA LEU A 22 16.15 -8.65 19.27
C LEU A 22 17.21 -7.58 19.56
N GLN A 23 16.81 -6.36 19.91
CA GLN A 23 17.70 -5.30 20.36
C GLN A 23 18.56 -5.77 21.55
N GLY A 24 19.88 -5.63 21.43
CA GLY A 24 20.85 -6.08 22.44
C GLY A 24 21.21 -7.56 22.37
N THR A 25 20.64 -8.34 21.44
CA THR A 25 21.08 -9.70 21.16
C THR A 25 22.19 -9.71 20.09
N LYS A 26 22.93 -10.81 19.97
CA LYS A 26 23.91 -10.99 18.87
C LYS A 26 23.26 -11.37 17.53
N ASN A 27 21.92 -11.44 17.46
CA ASN A 27 21.20 -11.91 16.28
C ASN A 27 20.91 -10.77 15.29
N ASN A 28 21.97 -10.24 14.69
CA ASN A 28 21.90 -9.08 13.80
C ASN A 28 21.15 -9.40 12.50
N SER A 29 21.20 -10.63 11.99
CA SER A 29 20.50 -11.00 10.76
C SER A 29 18.98 -10.97 10.92
N SER A 30 18.46 -11.52 12.02
CA SER A 30 17.03 -11.42 12.32
C SER A 30 16.59 -9.99 12.60
N LEU A 31 17.43 -9.18 13.26
CA LEU A 31 17.13 -7.77 13.51
C LEU A 31 16.98 -7.00 12.19
N MET A 32 17.96 -7.09 11.29
CA MET A 32 17.90 -6.45 9.97
C MET A 32 16.71 -6.93 9.14
N TRP A 33 16.36 -8.22 9.24
CA TRP A 33 15.19 -8.75 8.54
C TRP A 33 13.89 -8.08 9.01
N TRP A 34 13.69 -7.95 10.33
CA TRP A 34 12.50 -7.29 10.85
C TRP A 34 12.48 -5.79 10.59
N GLU A 35 13.65 -5.13 10.58
CA GLU A 35 13.76 -3.73 10.14
C GLU A 35 13.34 -3.57 8.67
N ALA A 36 13.76 -4.48 7.79
CA ALA A 36 13.34 -4.48 6.39
C ALA A 36 11.84 -4.73 6.23
N VAL A 37 11.27 -5.67 6.99
CA VAL A 37 9.81 -5.94 7.01
C VAL A 37 9.04 -4.70 7.46
N LYS A 38 9.52 -4.01 8.51
CA LYS A 38 8.92 -2.76 8.99
C LYS A 38 8.93 -1.70 7.87
N PHE A 39 10.09 -1.46 7.27
CA PHE A 39 10.25 -0.47 6.20
C PHE A 39 9.34 -0.76 4.99
N ALA A 40 9.34 -1.99 4.49
CA ALA A 40 8.50 -2.38 3.36
C ALA A 40 7.00 -2.22 3.69
N SER A 41 6.58 -2.59 4.90
CA SER A 41 5.19 -2.46 5.33
C SER A 41 4.75 -1.00 5.49
N GLN A 42 5.66 -0.11 5.91
CA GLN A 42 5.40 1.34 5.97
C GLN A 42 5.18 1.93 4.57
N ASN A 43 6.01 1.57 3.58
CA ASN A 43 5.84 2.04 2.21
C ASN A 43 4.52 1.55 1.60
N ILE A 44 4.16 0.29 1.86
CA ILE A 44 2.87 -0.26 1.42
C ILE A 44 1.71 0.49 2.06
N LEU A 45 1.81 0.80 3.37
CA LEU A 45 0.78 1.54 4.09
C LEU A 45 0.59 2.95 3.50
N GLU A 46 1.68 3.66 3.24
CA GLU A 46 1.65 5.01 2.64
C GLU A 46 0.99 4.99 1.25
N GLY A 47 1.36 4.04 0.39
CA GLY A 47 0.74 3.89 -0.92
C GLY A 47 -0.76 3.59 -0.82
N LEU A 48 -1.16 2.69 0.09
CA LEU A 48 -2.58 2.36 0.29
C LEU A 48 -3.38 3.55 0.84
N GLU A 49 -2.80 4.35 1.74
CA GLU A 49 -3.48 5.54 2.26
C GLU A 49 -3.66 6.59 1.17
N HIS A 50 -2.65 6.80 0.32
CA HIS A 50 -2.77 7.66 -0.85
C HIS A 50 -3.87 7.20 -1.81
N ASP A 51 -3.90 5.91 -2.16
CA ASP A 51 -4.89 5.37 -3.08
C ASP A 51 -6.33 5.47 -2.52
N ILE A 52 -6.50 5.22 -1.22
CA ILE A 52 -7.80 5.38 -0.54
C ILE A 52 -8.28 6.84 -0.59
N GLU A 53 -7.39 7.80 -0.33
CA GLU A 53 -7.72 9.22 -0.43
C GLU A 53 -8.08 9.63 -1.86
N LEU A 54 -7.34 9.10 -2.85
CA LEU A 54 -7.59 9.35 -4.26
C LEU A 54 -8.95 8.80 -4.71
N GLU A 55 -9.31 7.57 -4.34
CA GLU A 55 -10.63 6.98 -4.63
C GLU A 55 -11.80 7.71 -3.94
N ALA A 56 -11.54 8.32 -2.79
CA ALA A 56 -12.50 9.15 -2.08
C ALA A 56 -12.70 10.52 -2.76
N SER A 57 -11.75 10.98 -3.56
CA SER A 57 -11.83 12.26 -4.27
C SER A 57 -12.91 12.25 -5.35
N ILE A 58 -13.78 13.26 -5.30
CA ILE A 58 -14.83 13.48 -6.30
C ILE A 58 -14.21 13.78 -7.67
N GLU A 59 -13.16 14.61 -7.70
CA GLU A 59 -12.48 15.01 -8.93
C GLU A 59 -11.86 13.81 -9.65
N PHE A 60 -11.24 12.90 -8.89
CA PHE A 60 -10.68 11.67 -9.46
C PHE A 60 -11.78 10.76 -10.01
N ARG A 61 -12.89 10.62 -9.28
CA ARG A 61 -14.04 9.83 -9.73
C ARG A 61 -14.66 10.40 -11.00
N GLU A 62 -14.82 11.71 -11.09
CA GLU A 62 -15.33 12.40 -12.29
C GLU A 62 -14.37 12.23 -13.48
N ALA A 63 -13.06 12.33 -13.25
CA ALA A 63 -12.06 12.09 -14.29
C ALA A 63 -12.10 10.64 -14.81
N MET A 64 -12.24 9.66 -13.92
CA MET A 64 -12.37 8.24 -14.30
C MET A 64 -13.65 7.97 -15.08
N MET A 65 -14.78 8.54 -14.66
CA MET A 65 -16.05 8.42 -15.40
C MET A 65 -15.96 9.03 -16.80
N TYR A 66 -15.35 10.21 -16.92
CA TYR A 66 -15.14 10.86 -18.22
C TYR A 66 -14.25 10.02 -19.14
N GLN A 67 -13.18 9.42 -18.60
CA GLN A 67 -12.31 8.55 -19.38
C GLN A 67 -13.03 7.27 -19.84
N GLU A 68 -13.85 6.66 -18.99
CA GLU A 68 -14.67 5.50 -19.35
C GLU A 68 -15.67 5.84 -20.47
N GLU A 69 -16.29 7.03 -20.43
CA GLU A 69 -17.18 7.52 -21.49
C GLU A 69 -16.43 7.65 -22.83
N LEU A 70 -15.23 8.24 -22.81
CA LEU A 70 -14.37 8.36 -23.99
C LEU A 70 -13.93 7.00 -24.56
N GLU A 71 -13.76 5.98 -23.72
CA GLU A 71 -13.41 4.64 -24.17
C GLU A 71 -14.57 3.91 -24.84
N LYS A 72 -15.82 4.14 -24.41
CA LYS A 72 -17.01 3.57 -25.06
C LYS A 72 -17.17 4.03 -26.51
N ASP A 73 -16.77 5.26 -26.80
CA ASP A 73 -16.83 5.84 -28.15
C ASP A 73 -15.62 5.49 -29.03
N ARG A 74 -14.60 4.81 -28.48
CA ARG A 74 -13.46 4.35 -29.30
C ARG A 74 -13.84 3.17 -30.18
N PRO A 75 -13.34 3.11 -31.44
CA PRO A 75 -13.50 1.93 -32.28
C PRO A 75 -12.90 0.70 -31.58
N ILE A 76 -13.62 -0.43 -31.65
CA ILE A 76 -13.31 -1.69 -30.93
C ILE A 76 -11.90 -2.20 -31.23
N ASP A 77 -11.40 -1.93 -32.43
CA ASP A 77 -10.07 -2.27 -32.93
C ASP A 77 -8.92 -1.45 -32.32
N VAL A 78 -9.24 -0.46 -31.46
CA VAL A 78 -8.26 0.42 -30.79
C VAL A 78 -8.47 0.47 -29.26
N GLN A 79 -9.41 -0.32 -28.72
CA GLN A 79 -9.58 -0.50 -27.28
C GLN A 79 -8.54 -1.52 -26.77
N ILE A 80 -7.87 -1.20 -25.64
CA ILE A 80 -6.82 -2.04 -25.00
C ILE A 80 -7.43 -2.88 -23.89
#